data_AF-A0A7K3VWN3-F1
#
_entry.id   AF-A0A7K3VWN3-F1
#
_cell.length_a   1.000
_cell.length_b   1.000
_cell.length_c   1.000
_cell.angle_alpha   90.00
_cell.angle_beta   90.00
_cell.angle_gamma   90.00
#
_symmetry.space_group_name_H-M   'P 1'
#
loop_
_entity.id
_entity.type
_entity.pdbx_description
1 polymer ?
#
loop_
_entity_poly.entity_id
_entity_poly.type
_entity_poly.pdbx_seq_one_letter_code
_entity_poly.pdbx_strand_id
1 'polypeptide(L)' 'MAAAPLRPPWFGNRGVQVLAAGALAYNLVQLVLQLVDADWGAAFLSFAWGVLFGYVLVESLRFRRQQDAAPDDGAQPGD' A
#
# COMPACT_ATOMS: atom_id res chain seq x y z
N MET A 1 -23.39 -0.16 -17.33
CA MET A 1 -22.44 0.86 -16.86
C MET A 1 -21.43 0.14 -15.98
N ALA A 2 -20.17 -0.01 -16.42
CA ALA A 2 -19.13 -0.59 -15.58
C ALA A 2 -18.95 0.35 -14.38
N ALA A 3 -19.23 -0.14 -13.17
CA ALA A 3 -18.98 0.63 -11.96
C ALA A 3 -17.50 1.04 -12.00
N ALA A 4 -17.22 2.35 -12.04
CA ALA A 4 -15.89 2.84 -11.76
C ALA A 4 -15.49 2.17 -10.43
N PRO A 5 -14.38 1.41 -10.38
CA PRO A 5 -14.11 0.65 -9.18
C PRO A 5 -14.07 1.63 -8.01
N LEU A 6 -14.65 1.27 -6.86
CA LEU A 6 -14.52 2.09 -5.64
C LEU A 6 -13.03 2.15 -5.31
N ARG A 7 -12.34 3.19 -5.80
CA ARG A 7 -10.90 3.39 -5.63
C ARG A 7 -10.74 4.63 -4.76
N PRO A 8 -10.52 4.46 -3.46
CA PRO A 8 -10.51 5.60 -2.56
C PRO A 8 -9.38 6.57 -2.91
N PRO A 9 -9.65 7.90 -2.91
CA PRO A 9 -8.73 8.91 -3.41
C PRO A 9 -7.41 8.98 -2.63
N TRP A 10 -7.36 8.43 -1.41
CA TRP A 10 -6.16 8.44 -0.58
C TRP A 10 -5.08 7.43 -1.00
N PHE A 11 -5.36 6.45 -1.89
CA PHE A 11 -4.38 5.45 -2.31
C PHE A 11 -3.18 6.03 -3.08
N GLY A 12 -3.34 7.18 -3.74
CA GLY A 12 -2.24 7.88 -4.42
C GLY A 12 -1.37 8.74 -3.49
N ASN A 13 -1.77 8.93 -2.22
CA ASN A 13 -1.06 9.81 -1.30
C ASN A 13 0.25 9.18 -0.81
N ARG A 14 1.37 9.92 -0.91
CA ARG A 14 2.68 9.52 -0.38
C ARG A 14 2.63 9.16 1.10
N GLY A 15 1.76 9.80 1.89
CA GLY A 15 1.58 9.47 3.30
C GLY A 15 1.12 8.02 3.50
N VAL A 16 0.18 7.53 2.70
CA VAL A 16 -0.32 6.15 2.78
C VAL A 16 0.75 5.15 2.34
N GLN A 17 1.56 5.47 1.34
CA GLN A 17 2.71 4.64 0.91
C GLN A 17 3.74 4.48 2.02
N VAL A 18 4.13 5.58 2.68
CA VAL A 18 5.09 5.55 3.78
C VAL A 18 4.54 4.79 4.98
N LEU A 19 3.27 5.01 5.34
CA LEU A 19 2.62 4.26 6.42
C LEU A 19 2.52 2.77 6.12
N ALA A 20 2.11 2.38 4.91
CA ALA A 20 2.03 0.98 4.51
C ALA A 20 3.41 0.32 4.49
N ALA A 21 4.44 1.00 3.97
CA ALA A 21 5.81 0.50 3.97
C ALA A 21 6.36 0.35 5.39
N GLY A 22 6.12 1.33 6.27
CA GLY A 22 6.52 1.27 7.67
C GLY A 22 5.82 0.13 8.42
N ALA A 23 4.52 -0.03 8.23
CA ALA A 23 3.74 -1.11 8.83
C ALA A 23 4.19 -2.50 8.33
N LEU A 24 4.51 -2.62 7.04
CA LEU A 24 5.06 -3.85 6.46
C LEU A 24 6.43 -4.20 7.07
N ALA A 25 7.34 -3.23 7.15
CA ALA A 25 8.66 -3.42 7.75
C ALA A 25 8.56 -3.82 9.23
N TYR A 26 7.67 -3.16 9.98
CA TYR A 26 7.41 -3.51 11.38
C TYR A 26 6.91 -4.96 11.54
N ASN A 27 5.96 -5.39 10.70
CA ASN A 27 5.44 -6.76 10.76
C ASN A 27 6.50 -7.80 10.38
N LEU A 28 7.39 -7.50 9.43
CA LEU A 28 8.51 -8.39 9.10
C LEU A 28 9.48 -8.56 10.27
N VAL A 29 9.82 -7.48 10.97
CA VAL A 29 10.66 -7.55 12.17
C VAL A 29 9.98 -8.38 13.25
N GLN A 30 8.70 -8.11 13.54
CA GLN A 30 7.93 -8.86 14.52
C GLN A 30 7.83 -10.35 14.18
N LEU A 31 7.59 -10.67 12.90
CA LEU A 31 7.55 -12.04 12.42
C LEU A 31 8.85 -12.80 12.73
N VAL A 32 10.01 -12.17 12.47
CA VAL A 32 11.31 -12.78 12.75
C VAL A 32 11.52 -13.00 14.23
N LEU A 33 11.20 -12.01 15.07
CA LEU A 33 11.32 -12.13 16.53
C LEU A 33 10.44 -13.26 17.08
N GLN A 34 9.18 -13.32 16.65
CA GLN A 34 8.22 -14.34 17.08
C GLN A 34 8.61 -15.74 16.60
N LEU A 35 9.19 -15.87 15.41
CA LEU A 35 9.75 -17.14 14.92
C LEU A 35 10.93 -17.62 15.77
N VAL A 36 11.81 -16.70 16.19
CA VAL A 36 12.93 -17.01 17.08
C VAL A 36 12.44 -17.46 18.46
N ASP A 37 11.36 -16.84 18.96
CA ASP A 37 10.73 -17.18 20.23
C ASP A 37 9.76 -18.39 20.14
N ALA A 38 9.62 -19.01 18.96
CA ALA A 38 8.67 -20.08 18.67
C ALA A 38 7.20 -19.73 19.02
N ASP A 39 6.84 -18.45 18.98
CA ASP A 39 5.46 -17.97 19.12
C ASP A 39 4.75 -18.02 17.75
N TRP A 40 4.35 -19.24 17.38
CA TRP A 40 3.72 -19.52 16.08
C TRP A 40 2.40 -18.79 15.87
N GLY A 41 1.65 -18.53 16.95
CA GLY A 41 0.38 -17.82 16.88
C GLY A 41 0.57 -16.36 16.50
N ALA A 42 1.46 -15.66 17.21
CA ALA A 42 1.80 -14.28 16.89
C ALA A 42 2.48 -14.18 15.51
N ALA A 43 3.39 -15.11 15.19
CA ALA A 43 4.08 -15.14 13.90
C ALA A 43 3.08 -15.23 12.73
N PHE A 44 2.09 -16.11 12.81
CA PHE A 44 1.04 -16.19 11.79
C PHE A 44 0.29 -14.87 11.63
N LEU A 45 -0.06 -14.22 12.74
CA LEU A 45 -0.78 -12.94 12.71
C LEU A 45 0.06 -11.83 12.07
N SER A 46 1.34 -11.71 12.44
CA SER A 46 2.29 -10.76 11.85
C SER A 46 2.46 -11.00 10.34
N PHE A 47 2.50 -12.27 9.92
CA PHE A 47 2.53 -12.63 8.50
C PHE A 47 1.26 -12.18 7.76
N ALA A 48 0.07 -12.46 8.30
CA ALA A 48 -1.20 -12.07 7.69
C ALA A 48 -1.30 -10.54 7.52
N TRP A 49 -0.88 -9.79 8.54
CA TRP A 49 -0.78 -8.33 8.45
C TRP A 49 0.25 -7.88 7.41
N GLY A 50 1.40 -8.55 7.34
CA GLY A 50 2.39 -8.31 6.30
C GLY A 50 1.82 -8.45 4.89
N VAL A 51 1.02 -9.49 4.62
CA VAL A 51 0.36 -9.67 3.30
C VAL A 51 -0.60 -8.53 3.00
N LEU A 52 -1.42 -8.11 3.99
CA LEU A 52 -2.36 -7.00 3.82
C LEU A 52 -1.64 -5.67 3.52
N PHE A 53 -0.62 -5.32 4.29
CA PHE A 53 0.14 -4.09 4.06
C PHE A 53 0.95 -4.14 2.76
N GLY A 54 1.49 -5.31 2.40
CA GLY A 54 2.16 -5.53 1.12
C GLY A 54 1.22 -5.32 -0.07
N TYR A 55 0.00 -5.85 0.01
CA TYR A 55 -1.03 -5.62 -1.01
C TYR A 55 -1.38 -4.14 -1.15
N VAL A 56 -1.64 -3.45 -0.02
CA VAL A 56 -1.92 -2.00 -0.02
C VAL A 56 -0.77 -1.20 -0.62
N LEU A 57 0.48 -1.55 -0.30
CA LEU A 57 1.66 -0.90 -0.84
C LEU A 57 1.76 -1.11 -2.36
N VAL A 58 1.65 -2.36 -2.84
CA VAL A 58 1.69 -2.68 -4.27
C VAL A 58 0.60 -1.93 -5.02
N GLU A 59 -0.62 -1.93 -4.49
CA GLU A 59 -1.74 -1.27 -5.13
C GLU A 59 -1.55 0.26 -5.14
N SER A 60 -1.10 0.87 -4.03
CA SER A 60 -0.78 2.30 -3.97
C SER A 60 0.31 2.73 -4.97
N LEU A 61 1.31 1.88 -5.22
CA LEU A 61 2.36 2.12 -6.22
C LEU A 61 1.82 1.97 -7.64
N ARG A 62 0.98 0.95 -7.88
CA ARG A 62 0.30 0.74 -9.16
C ARG A 62 -0.58 1.93 -9.52
N PHE A 63 -1.31 2.47 -8.54
CA PHE A 63 -2.12 3.69 -8.68
C PHE A 63 -1.29 4.90 -9.06
N ARG A 64 -0.17 5.11 -8.36
CA ARG A 64 0.70 6.24 -8.64
C ARG A 64 1.26 6.18 -10.05
N ARG A 65 1.65 4.99 -10.52
CA ARG A 65 2.00 4.80 -11.95
C ARG A 65 0.86 5.12 -12.90
N GLN A 66 -0.39 4.79 -12.56
CA GLN A 66 -1.55 5.12 -13.40
C GLN A 66 -1.82 6.63 -13.42
N GLN A 67 -1.61 7.33 -12.31
CA GLN A 67 -1.71 8.79 -12.23
C GLN A 67 -0.58 9.48 -12.99
N ASP A 68 0.67 9.04 -12.81
CA ASP A 68 1.84 9.58 -13.53
C ASP A 68 1.76 9.30 -15.05
N ALA A 69 1.05 8.23 -15.47
CA ALA A 69 0.86 7.86 -16.87
C ALA A 69 -0.40 8.48 -17.52
N ALA A 70 -1.27 9.12 -16.74
CA ALA A 70 -2.33 9.97 -17.27
C ALA A 70 -1.71 11.35 -17.53
N PRO A 71 -1.45 11.74 -18.79
CA PRO A 71 -0.89 13.05 -19.09
C PRO A 71 -1.85 14.15 -18.61
N ASP A 72 -1.29 15.29 -18.20
CA ASP A 72 -2.01 16.55 -17.95
C ASP A 72 -2.97 16.87 -19.11
N ASP A 73 -4.24 16.51 -18.96
CA ASP A 73 -5.31 17.12 -19.74
C ASP A 73 -5.57 18.52 -19.14
N GLY A 74 -4.88 19.53 -19.67
CA GLY A 74 -5.43 20.89 -19.70
C GLY A 74 -4.71 21.99 -18.93
N ALA A 75 -3.38 21.98 -18.83
CA ALA A 75 -2.65 23.23 -18.61
C ALA A 75 -2.66 24.08 -19.89
N GLN A 76 -3.71 24.88 -20.09
CA GLN A 76 -3.65 26.07 -20.96
C GLN A 76 -4.49 27.21 -20.33
N PRO A 77 -3.88 28.16 -19.60
CA PRO A 77 -4.47 29.46 -19.40
C PRO A 77 -4.13 30.32 -20.63
N GLY A 78 -5.10 30.52 -21.52
CA GLY A 78 -4.92 31.32 -22.72
C GLY A 78 -6.24 31.64 -23.42
N ASP A 79 -7.00 32.57 -22.84
CA ASP A 79 -7.68 33.69 -23.53
C ASP A 79 -8.10 34.75 -22.51
#